data_AF-A0A7J7SBR4-F1
#
_entry.id   AF-A0A7J7SBR4-F1
#
_cell.length_a   1.000
_cell.length_b   1.000
_cell.length_c   1.000
_cell.angle_alpha   90.00
_cell.angle_beta   90.00
_cell.angle_gamma   90.00
#
_symmetry.space_group_name_H-M   'P 1'
#
loop_
_entity.id
_entity.type
_entity.pdbx_description
1 polymer ?
#
loop_
_entity_poly.entity_id
_entity_poly.type
_entity_poly.pdbx_seq_one_letter_code
_entity_poly.pdbx_strand_id
1 'polypeptide(L)'
;MAATGASGTNAVRYGTIRDNVLNLEVVLPGGQLLHTAGQGRHYRKSAAGYNLTGLFVGSEGTLGLITAATLRLHPAPETTVAATCAFPSVQAAVDSTVHILQAAVPVARIEFLDEVMMDACNRHSKLDCRVAPTLFLEFHGSEQALGEQVQRTEEITQSNGAFHFSWAKEAEERSQLWAARHNAWYAALALRPGCKGYATDVCVPISRLPEILVQAKEDLKASGLTGTIVGHVGDGNFHCILLVDPEDTEELRRVEAFAQQLGRRALALHGTCTGEHGIGLGKRQLLQEEVGAVGIETMRQLKATLDPRGLMNPGKVL
;
A
#
# COMPACT_ATOMS: atom_id res chain seq x y z
N MET A 1 6.16 11.09 -1.52
CA MET A 1 6.73 9.82 -1.03
C MET A 1 7.34 9.97 0.36
N ALA A 2 8.51 10.60 0.54
CA ALA A 2 9.15 10.66 1.87
C ALA A 2 8.26 11.31 2.95
N ALA A 3 7.66 12.48 2.66
CA ALA A 3 6.78 13.15 3.61
C ALA A 3 5.55 12.33 4.01
N THR A 4 5.01 11.49 3.11
CA THR A 4 3.82 10.67 3.38
C THR A 4 4.15 9.28 3.92
N GLY A 5 5.42 8.86 3.93
CA GLY A 5 5.80 7.49 4.28
C GLY A 5 5.33 6.45 3.26
N ALA A 6 5.12 6.84 2.00
CA ALA A 6 4.53 6.00 0.96
C ALA A 6 5.22 4.63 0.78
N SER A 7 4.41 3.63 0.40
CA SER A 7 4.85 2.34 -0.12
C SER A 7 4.47 2.18 -1.60
N GLY A 8 4.47 0.93 -2.08
CA GLY A 8 4.04 0.58 -3.43
C GLY A 8 4.30 -0.90 -3.71
N THR A 9 3.99 -1.35 -4.92
CA THR A 9 3.97 -2.77 -5.31
C THR A 9 5.24 -3.56 -5.00
N ASN A 10 6.41 -2.91 -5.00
CA ASN A 10 7.70 -3.56 -4.74
C ASN A 10 8.15 -3.53 -3.26
N ALA A 11 7.34 -3.00 -2.35
CA ALA A 11 7.72 -2.84 -0.94
C ALA A 11 7.99 -4.18 -0.25
N VAL A 12 7.27 -5.25 -0.61
CA VAL A 12 7.52 -6.62 -0.11
C VAL A 12 8.97 -7.08 -0.31
N ARG A 13 9.66 -6.59 -1.34
CA ARG A 13 11.04 -6.97 -1.66
C ARG A 13 12.08 -5.94 -1.24
N TYR A 14 11.79 -4.65 -1.46
CA TYR A 14 12.78 -3.57 -1.32
C TYR A 14 12.51 -2.65 -0.13
N GLY A 15 11.47 -2.93 0.65
CA GLY A 15 11.01 -2.06 1.74
C GLY A 15 10.28 -0.82 1.22
N THR A 16 9.73 -0.06 2.16
CA THR A 16 9.00 1.19 1.92
C THR A 16 9.96 2.36 1.72
N ILE A 17 9.43 3.57 1.50
CA ILE A 17 10.28 4.76 1.49
C ILE A 17 11.01 4.97 2.82
N ARG A 18 10.43 4.54 3.95
CA ARG A 18 11.06 4.63 5.27
C ARG A 18 12.34 3.80 5.35
N ASP A 19 12.38 2.66 4.68
CA ASP A 19 13.55 1.77 4.65
C ASP A 19 14.64 2.27 3.69
N ASN A 20 14.22 3.04 2.67
CA ASN A 20 15.09 3.47 1.58
C ASN A 20 15.62 4.90 1.73
N VAL A 21 15.05 5.75 2.60
CA VAL A 21 15.60 7.08 2.89
C VAL A 21 16.74 6.98 3.91
N LEU A 22 17.94 7.39 3.51
CA LEU A 22 19.14 7.41 4.35
C LEU A 22 19.39 8.76 5.01
N ASN A 23 18.99 9.85 4.34
CA ASN A 23 19.21 11.21 4.77
C ASN A 23 18.19 12.14 4.10
N LEU A 24 17.85 13.23 4.77
CA LEU A 24 16.95 14.26 4.29
C LEU A 24 17.58 15.62 4.56
N GLU A 25 17.53 16.50 3.57
CA GLU A 25 17.71 17.93 3.72
C GLU A 25 16.31 18.54 3.95
N VAL A 26 16.16 19.27 5.06
CA VAL A 26 14.88 19.82 5.51
C VAL A 26 15.05 21.27 5.92
N VAL A 27 14.20 22.15 5.39
CA VAL A 27 14.06 23.52 5.88
C VAL A 27 13.07 23.54 7.04
N LEU A 28 13.56 23.90 8.22
CA LEU A 28 12.75 24.04 9.44
C LEU A 28 11.91 25.34 9.41
N PRO A 29 10.89 25.49 10.28
CA PRO A 29 10.03 26.69 10.32
C PRO A 29 10.75 28.02 10.57
N GLY A 30 11.93 27.97 11.19
CA GLY A 30 12.81 29.13 11.37
C GLY A 30 13.69 29.46 10.15
N GLY A 31 13.60 28.67 9.08
CA GLY A 31 14.44 28.81 7.87
C GLY A 31 15.79 28.10 7.96
N GLN A 32 16.13 27.47 9.08
CA GLN A 32 17.38 26.70 9.19
C GLN A 32 17.34 25.45 8.32
N LEU A 33 18.47 25.14 7.69
CA LEU A 33 18.68 23.93 6.92
C LEU A 33 19.19 22.81 7.84
N LEU A 34 18.42 21.73 7.96
CA LEU A 34 18.76 20.52 8.71
C LEU A 34 19.10 19.39 7.74
N HIS A 35 20.23 18.73 7.96
CA HIS A 35 20.52 17.41 7.37
C HIS A 35 20.31 16.34 8.43
N THR A 36 19.28 15.51 8.26
CA THR A 36 18.82 14.57 9.32
C THR A 36 19.85 13.52 9.71
N ALA A 37 20.77 13.15 8.81
CA ALA A 37 21.92 12.28 9.11
C ALA A 37 23.27 13.02 9.01
N GLY A 38 23.28 14.33 8.83
CA GLY A 38 24.47 15.15 8.56
C GLY A 38 24.76 15.35 7.07
N GLN A 39 25.45 16.43 6.71
CA GLN A 39 25.67 16.82 5.32
C GLN A 39 26.46 15.78 4.52
N GLY A 40 25.98 15.43 3.33
CA GLY A 40 26.63 14.48 2.40
C GLY A 40 26.70 13.02 2.87
N ARG A 41 26.09 12.68 4.01
CA ARG A 41 26.20 11.33 4.60
C ARG A 41 25.22 10.34 3.96
N HIS A 42 25.72 9.12 3.73
CA HIS A 42 25.02 8.01 3.08
C HIS A 42 25.49 6.64 3.61
N TYR A 43 25.82 6.57 4.91
CA TYR A 43 26.28 5.34 5.55
C TYR A 43 25.15 4.31 5.68
N ARG A 44 25.50 3.02 5.71
CA ARG A 44 24.52 1.93 5.92
C ARG A 44 24.17 1.70 7.39
N LYS A 45 25.06 2.06 8.31
CA LYS A 45 24.92 1.83 9.75
C LYS A 45 25.43 3.03 10.52
N SER A 46 24.69 3.44 11.54
CA SER A 46 25.12 4.42 12.53
C SER A 46 24.35 4.18 13.83
N ALA A 47 25.03 4.40 14.95
CA ALA A 47 24.42 4.46 16.27
C ALA A 47 24.63 5.84 16.91
N ALA A 48 24.98 6.85 16.10
CA ALA A 48 25.26 8.19 16.59
C ALA A 48 23.97 9.01 16.71
N GLY A 49 23.54 9.27 17.94
CA GLY A 49 22.39 10.13 18.24
C GLY A 49 21.03 9.54 17.86
N TYR A 50 20.01 10.40 17.81
CA TYR A 50 18.64 10.01 17.49
C TYR A 50 18.41 9.85 15.98
N ASN A 51 17.45 9.01 15.60
CA ASN A 51 17.03 8.86 14.20
C ASN A 51 16.11 10.01 13.78
N LEU A 52 16.70 11.16 13.44
CA LEU A 52 15.94 12.31 12.93
C LEU A 52 15.33 12.02 11.55
N THR A 53 15.96 11.18 10.71
CA THR A 53 15.42 10.85 9.39
C THR A 53 14.03 10.20 9.52
N GLY A 54 13.89 9.25 10.45
CA GLY A 54 12.62 8.60 10.76
C GLY A 54 11.55 9.55 11.31
N LEU A 55 11.94 10.66 11.95
CA LEU A 55 11.01 11.69 12.43
C LEU A 55 10.37 12.48 11.27
N PHE A 56 11.13 12.77 10.21
CA PHE A 56 10.63 13.56 9.08
C PHE A 56 9.93 12.70 8.01
N VAL A 57 10.31 11.43 7.86
CA VAL A 57 9.59 10.49 6.99
C VAL A 57 8.21 10.17 7.57
N GLY A 58 7.15 10.46 6.82
CA GLY A 58 5.77 10.34 7.29
C GLY A 58 5.26 11.55 8.07
N SER A 59 6.02 12.65 8.16
CA SER A 59 5.59 13.87 8.86
C SER A 59 4.53 14.70 8.11
N GLU A 60 4.25 14.37 6.86
CA GLU A 60 3.33 15.07 5.95
C GLU A 60 3.59 16.58 5.86
N GLY A 61 4.86 16.98 5.98
CA GLY A 61 5.28 18.37 5.94
C GLY A 61 4.87 19.19 7.17
N THR A 62 4.37 18.54 8.24
CA THR A 62 4.01 19.22 9.49
C THR A 62 5.24 19.62 10.32
N LEU A 63 6.41 19.05 10.07
CA LEU A 63 7.62 19.34 10.85
C LEU A 63 8.65 20.19 10.10
N GLY A 64 8.49 20.36 8.79
CA GLY A 64 9.41 21.10 7.93
C GLY A 64 9.24 20.74 6.45
N LEU A 65 9.95 21.45 5.59
CA LEU A 65 9.91 21.25 4.14
C LEU A 65 11.13 20.44 3.70
N ILE A 66 10.89 19.22 3.19
CA ILE A 66 11.95 18.39 2.62
C ILE A 66 12.38 18.98 1.27
N THR A 67 13.66 19.33 1.11
CA THR A 67 14.22 19.92 -0.12
C THR A 67 15.09 18.94 -0.90
N ALA A 68 15.74 17.99 -0.23
CA ALA A 68 16.49 16.91 -0.87
C ALA A 68 16.44 15.62 -0.06
N ALA A 69 16.68 14.49 -0.73
CA ALA A 69 16.73 13.16 -0.11
C ALA A 69 17.91 12.36 -0.64
N THR A 70 18.58 11.62 0.24
CA THR A 70 19.54 10.59 -0.12
C THR A 70 18.87 9.24 0.01
N LEU A 71 18.79 8.51 -1.10
CA LEU A 71 18.08 7.23 -1.18
C LEU A 71 19.05 6.07 -1.35
N ARG A 72 18.68 4.93 -0.78
CA ARG A 72 19.27 3.64 -1.09
C ARG A 72 18.85 3.21 -2.49
N LEU A 73 19.81 2.73 -3.27
CA LEU A 73 19.54 2.07 -4.55
C LEU A 73 19.69 0.56 -4.39
N HIS A 74 18.90 -0.18 -5.15
CA HIS A 74 19.00 -1.62 -5.28
C HIS A 74 19.55 -1.98 -6.67
N PRO A 75 20.34 -3.05 -6.82
CA PRO A 75 20.78 -3.51 -8.12
C PRO A 75 19.60 -3.84 -9.03
N ALA A 76 19.74 -3.54 -10.32
CA ALA A 76 18.78 -4.00 -11.32
C ALA A 76 18.79 -5.54 -11.38
N PRO A 77 17.62 -6.20 -11.39
CA PRO A 77 17.57 -7.65 -11.51
C PRO A 77 18.06 -8.09 -12.89
N GLU A 78 18.72 -9.25 -12.95
CA GLU A 78 19.16 -9.87 -14.21
C GLU A 78 17.96 -10.29 -15.06
N THR A 79 16.94 -10.87 -14.43
CA THR A 79 15.71 -11.29 -15.08
C THR A 79 14.50 -11.00 -14.20
N THR A 80 13.37 -10.76 -14.86
CA THR A 80 12.06 -10.53 -14.22
C THR A 80 11.02 -11.43 -14.86
N VAL A 81 10.20 -12.09 -14.04
CA VAL A 81 9.03 -12.87 -14.46
C VAL A 81 7.79 -12.27 -13.82
N ALA A 82 6.73 -12.06 -14.60
CA ALA A 82 5.42 -11.73 -14.07
C ALA A 82 4.50 -12.95 -14.14
N ALA A 83 3.59 -13.10 -13.20
CA ALA A 83 2.58 -14.15 -13.22
C ALA A 83 1.22 -13.64 -12.76
N THR A 84 0.17 -14.30 -13.21
CA THR A 84 -1.20 -14.12 -12.71
C THR A 84 -1.78 -15.46 -12.32
N CYS A 85 -2.60 -15.44 -11.28
CA CYS A 85 -3.22 -16.64 -10.76
C CYS A 85 -4.63 -16.32 -10.27
N ALA A 86 -5.64 -16.93 -10.90
CA ALA A 86 -7.04 -16.74 -10.56
C ALA A 86 -7.51 -17.82 -9.55
N PHE A 87 -8.36 -17.43 -8.61
CA PHE A 87 -8.80 -18.27 -7.49
C PHE A 87 -10.32 -18.37 -7.41
N PRO A 88 -10.86 -19.45 -6.81
CA PRO A 88 -12.29 -19.63 -6.64
C PRO A 88 -12.91 -18.68 -5.61
N SER A 89 -12.11 -18.09 -4.72
CA SER A 89 -12.58 -17.18 -3.67
C SER A 89 -11.48 -16.19 -3.24
N VAL A 90 -11.90 -15.10 -2.57
CA VAL A 90 -10.97 -14.14 -1.95
C VAL A 90 -10.08 -14.88 -0.94
N GLN A 91 -10.68 -15.73 -0.10
CA GLN A 91 -9.99 -16.54 0.91
C GLN A 91 -8.84 -17.38 0.30
N ALA A 92 -9.09 -18.09 -0.80
CA ALA A 92 -8.07 -18.92 -1.45
C ALA A 92 -6.88 -18.09 -1.99
N ALA A 93 -7.15 -16.89 -2.52
CA ALA A 93 -6.10 -15.99 -2.99
C ALA A 93 -5.23 -15.47 -1.84
N VAL A 94 -5.85 -14.99 -0.76
CA VAL A 94 -5.11 -14.42 0.38
C VAL A 94 -4.40 -15.50 1.21
N ASP A 95 -4.95 -16.70 1.34
CA ASP A 95 -4.25 -17.84 1.95
C ASP A 95 -2.99 -18.20 1.15
N SER A 96 -3.05 -18.11 -0.19
CA SER A 96 -1.88 -18.28 -1.05
C SER A 96 -0.82 -17.23 -0.78
N THR A 97 -1.21 -15.96 -0.65
CA THR A 97 -0.26 -14.90 -0.25
C THR A 97 0.42 -15.22 1.08
N VAL A 98 -0.35 -15.62 2.10
CA VAL A 98 0.20 -15.98 3.42
C VAL A 98 1.18 -17.15 3.32
N HIS A 99 0.80 -18.23 2.62
CA HIS A 99 1.65 -19.41 2.45
C HIS A 99 2.92 -19.13 1.65
N ILE A 100 2.85 -18.31 0.58
CA ILE A 100 4.02 -17.88 -0.21
C ILE A 100 5.02 -17.15 0.69
N LEU A 101 4.55 -16.22 1.53
CA LEU A 101 5.39 -15.45 2.44
C LEU A 101 5.95 -16.32 3.58
N GLN A 102 5.15 -17.23 4.16
CA GLN A 102 5.61 -18.18 5.19
C GLN A 102 6.64 -19.17 4.66
N ALA A 103 6.52 -19.56 3.39
CA ALA A 103 7.50 -20.37 2.69
C ALA A 103 8.78 -19.60 2.33
N ALA A 104 8.83 -18.29 2.62
CA ALA A 104 9.92 -17.38 2.32
C ALA A 104 10.30 -17.36 0.83
N VAL A 105 9.30 -17.50 -0.06
CA VAL A 105 9.55 -17.34 -1.50
C VAL A 105 9.92 -15.88 -1.78
N PRO A 106 11.07 -15.58 -2.40
CA PRO A 106 11.56 -14.22 -2.60
C PRO A 106 10.85 -13.49 -3.75
N VAL A 107 9.55 -13.24 -3.59
CA VAL A 107 8.71 -12.45 -4.50
C VAL A 107 9.18 -10.99 -4.58
N ALA A 108 9.01 -10.39 -5.76
CA ALA A 108 9.23 -8.96 -5.99
C ALA A 108 7.95 -8.13 -5.80
N ARG A 109 6.78 -8.71 -6.11
CA ARG A 109 5.45 -8.12 -5.94
C ARG A 109 4.42 -9.23 -5.68
N ILE A 110 3.45 -8.97 -4.80
CA ILE A 110 2.22 -9.76 -4.69
C ILE A 110 1.05 -8.79 -4.55
N GLU A 111 0.25 -8.72 -5.60
CA GLU A 111 -0.91 -7.84 -5.69
C GLU A 111 -2.18 -8.66 -5.75
N PHE A 112 -3.25 -8.17 -5.13
CA PHE A 112 -4.57 -8.77 -5.18
C PHE A 112 -5.53 -7.86 -5.93
N LEU A 113 -6.38 -8.45 -6.75
CA LEU A 113 -7.55 -7.83 -7.37
C LEU A 113 -8.75 -8.72 -7.09
N ASP A 114 -9.84 -8.16 -6.57
CA ASP A 114 -11.10 -8.89 -6.51
C ASP A 114 -11.75 -9.06 -7.89
N GLU A 115 -12.81 -9.85 -7.97
CA GLU A 115 -13.48 -10.13 -9.24
C GLU A 115 -14.04 -8.87 -9.91
N VAL A 116 -14.45 -7.87 -9.13
CA VAL A 116 -14.99 -6.61 -9.66
C VAL A 116 -13.86 -5.76 -10.24
N MET A 117 -12.70 -5.70 -9.56
CA MET A 117 -11.51 -5.04 -10.10
C MET A 117 -11.01 -5.74 -11.36
N MET A 118 -11.01 -7.08 -11.39
CA MET A 118 -10.60 -7.83 -12.57
C MET A 118 -11.49 -7.56 -13.78
N ASP A 119 -12.81 -7.53 -13.61
CA ASP A 119 -13.73 -7.12 -14.69
C ASP A 119 -13.46 -5.69 -15.17
N ALA A 120 -13.25 -4.76 -14.23
CA ALA A 120 -12.92 -3.38 -14.55
C ALA A 120 -11.62 -3.28 -15.39
N CYS A 121 -10.57 -3.97 -14.96
CA CYS A 121 -9.28 -4.03 -15.65
C CYS A 121 -9.42 -4.69 -17.03
N ASN A 122 -10.17 -5.78 -17.17
CA ASN A 122 -10.43 -6.41 -18.47
C ASN A 122 -11.06 -5.42 -19.45
N ARG A 123 -12.12 -4.71 -19.03
CA ARG A 123 -12.84 -3.74 -19.87
C ARG A 123 -11.99 -2.51 -20.21
N HIS A 124 -11.23 -2.00 -19.25
CA HIS A 124 -10.43 -0.79 -19.42
C HIS A 124 -9.13 -1.03 -20.20
N SER A 125 -8.42 -2.10 -19.87
CA SER A 125 -7.10 -2.43 -20.43
C SER A 125 -7.13 -3.49 -21.54
N LYS A 126 -8.33 -3.95 -21.93
CA LYS A 126 -8.56 -4.95 -23.00
C LYS A 126 -7.81 -6.26 -22.73
N LEU A 127 -7.88 -6.73 -21.49
CA LEU A 127 -7.38 -8.05 -21.11
C LEU A 127 -8.48 -9.11 -21.29
N ASP A 128 -8.06 -10.36 -21.46
CA ASP A 128 -8.93 -11.54 -21.54
C ASP A 128 -8.71 -12.46 -20.32
N CYS A 129 -8.54 -11.87 -19.14
CA CYS A 129 -8.34 -12.62 -17.91
C CYS A 129 -9.67 -13.14 -17.36
N ARG A 130 -9.64 -14.25 -16.61
CA ARG A 130 -10.83 -14.74 -15.91
C ARG A 130 -11.32 -13.71 -14.88
N VAL A 131 -12.61 -13.40 -14.89
CA VAL A 131 -13.26 -12.57 -13.87
C VAL A 131 -13.40 -13.38 -12.58
N ALA A 132 -12.39 -13.31 -11.72
CA ALA A 132 -12.30 -13.99 -10.44
C ALA A 132 -11.28 -13.27 -9.54
N PRO A 133 -11.29 -13.49 -8.21
CA PRO A 133 -10.21 -13.03 -7.35
C PRO A 133 -8.85 -13.51 -7.88
N THR A 134 -7.92 -12.59 -8.09
CA THR A 134 -6.69 -12.84 -8.85
C THR A 134 -5.49 -12.24 -8.15
N LEU A 135 -4.41 -13.02 -8.07
CA LEU A 135 -3.09 -12.50 -7.69
C LEU A 135 -2.28 -12.11 -8.93
N PHE A 136 -1.64 -10.95 -8.87
CA PHE A 136 -0.58 -10.54 -9.79
C PHE A 136 0.76 -10.61 -9.05
N LEU A 137 1.69 -11.36 -9.60
CA LEU A 137 2.96 -11.71 -8.98
C LEU A 137 4.10 -11.23 -9.88
N GLU A 138 5.20 -10.82 -9.28
CA GLU A 138 6.46 -10.59 -9.99
C GLU A 138 7.62 -11.18 -9.19
N PHE A 139 8.62 -11.68 -9.91
CA PHE A 139 9.80 -12.33 -9.36
C PHE A 139 11.05 -11.73 -9.98
N HIS A 140 12.09 -11.54 -9.17
CA HIS A 140 13.36 -10.95 -9.57
C HIS A 140 14.52 -11.87 -9.20
N GLY A 141 15.45 -12.08 -10.12
CA GLY A 141 16.64 -12.90 -9.85
C GLY A 141 17.41 -13.27 -11.11
N SER A 142 18.34 -14.19 -10.94
CA SER A 142 18.94 -14.94 -12.05
C SER A 142 17.94 -15.94 -12.61
N GLU A 143 18.16 -16.43 -13.84
CA GLU A 143 17.27 -17.41 -14.47
C GLU A 143 17.02 -18.66 -13.61
N GLN A 144 18.07 -19.19 -12.96
CA GLN A 144 17.97 -20.36 -12.09
C GLN A 144 17.13 -20.08 -10.84
N ALA A 145 17.34 -18.94 -10.18
CA ALA A 145 16.60 -18.56 -8.99
C ALA A 145 15.11 -18.33 -9.28
N LEU A 146 14.80 -17.78 -10.46
CA LEU A 146 13.42 -17.56 -10.89
C LEU A 146 12.67 -18.88 -11.14
N GLY A 147 13.34 -19.89 -11.68
CA GLY A 147 12.74 -21.22 -11.85
C GLY A 147 12.21 -21.80 -10.53
N GLU A 148 13.04 -21.74 -9.49
CA GLU A 148 12.66 -22.21 -8.15
C GLU A 148 11.52 -21.37 -7.54
N GLN A 149 11.61 -20.03 -7.65
CA GLN A 149 10.58 -19.12 -7.14
C GLN A 149 9.21 -19.36 -7.77
N VAL A 150 9.19 -19.50 -9.10
CA VAL A 150 7.96 -19.73 -9.87
C VAL A 150 7.38 -21.09 -9.53
N GLN A 151 8.19 -22.16 -9.57
CA GLN A 151 7.73 -23.52 -9.27
C GLN A 151 7.11 -23.60 -7.87
N ARG A 152 7.81 -23.08 -6.85
CA ARG A 152 7.32 -23.13 -5.47
C ARG A 152 6.05 -22.32 -5.27
N THR A 153 5.94 -21.18 -5.96
CA THR A 153 4.70 -20.38 -5.93
C THR A 153 3.56 -21.12 -6.60
N GLU A 154 3.80 -21.74 -7.75
CA GLU A 154 2.82 -22.53 -8.47
C GLU A 154 2.30 -23.69 -7.60
N GLU A 155 3.17 -24.46 -6.95
CA GLU A 155 2.79 -25.54 -6.03
C GLU A 155 1.89 -25.03 -4.88
N ILE A 156 2.24 -23.90 -4.27
CA ILE A 156 1.44 -23.29 -3.19
C ILE A 156 0.08 -22.84 -3.71
N THR A 157 0.03 -22.11 -4.82
CA THR A 157 -1.23 -21.61 -5.38
C THR A 157 -2.15 -22.76 -5.81
N GLN A 158 -1.60 -23.83 -6.40
CA GLN A 158 -2.35 -25.05 -6.73
C GLN A 158 -2.90 -25.74 -5.47
N SER A 159 -2.12 -25.84 -4.39
CA SER A 159 -2.59 -26.44 -3.13
C SER A 159 -3.78 -25.70 -2.50
N ASN A 160 -3.91 -24.40 -2.80
CA ASN A 160 -5.03 -23.55 -2.38
C ASN A 160 -6.16 -23.47 -3.43
N GLY A 161 -6.12 -24.31 -4.46
CA GLY A 161 -7.21 -24.44 -5.44
C GLY A 161 -7.23 -23.38 -6.54
N ALA A 162 -6.08 -22.78 -6.88
CA ALA A 162 -5.95 -21.92 -8.05
C ALA A 162 -6.43 -22.60 -9.34
N PHE A 163 -7.04 -21.83 -10.26
CA PHE A 163 -7.50 -22.35 -11.55
C PHE A 163 -6.33 -22.63 -12.51
N HIS A 164 -5.55 -21.60 -12.81
CA HIS A 164 -4.41 -21.68 -13.72
C HIS A 164 -3.38 -20.65 -13.30
N PHE A 165 -2.12 -21.08 -13.23
CA PHE A 165 -0.97 -20.21 -12.97
C PHE A 165 -0.33 -19.83 -14.31
N SER A 166 -0.53 -18.59 -14.75
CA SER A 166 -0.01 -18.10 -16.03
C SER A 166 1.17 -17.17 -15.77
N TRP A 167 2.33 -17.44 -16.37
CA TRP A 167 3.51 -16.59 -16.22
C TRP A 167 4.09 -16.17 -17.58
N ALA A 168 4.72 -15.00 -17.59
CA ALA A 168 5.28 -14.36 -18.77
C ALA A 168 6.70 -13.87 -18.47
N LYS A 169 7.63 -14.21 -19.36
CA LYS A 169 9.01 -13.69 -19.36
C LYS A 169 9.17 -12.49 -20.28
N GLU A 170 8.42 -12.46 -21.38
CA GLU A 170 8.54 -11.45 -22.41
C GLU A 170 8.17 -10.06 -21.89
N ALA A 171 9.02 -9.07 -22.18
CA ALA A 171 8.87 -7.74 -21.60
C ALA A 171 7.52 -7.08 -21.94
N GLU A 172 6.99 -7.34 -23.14
CA GLU A 172 5.71 -6.82 -23.61
C GLU A 172 4.53 -7.39 -22.79
N GLU A 173 4.46 -8.71 -22.65
CA GLU A 173 3.41 -9.40 -21.88
C GLU A 173 3.42 -8.96 -20.39
N ARG A 174 4.61 -8.88 -19.79
CA ARG A 174 4.76 -8.36 -18.42
C ARG A 174 4.27 -6.92 -18.32
N SER A 175 4.64 -6.08 -19.30
CA SER A 175 4.26 -4.67 -19.31
C SER A 175 2.76 -4.49 -19.46
N GLN A 176 2.09 -5.34 -20.25
CA GLN A 176 0.64 -5.32 -20.42
C GLN A 176 -0.09 -5.67 -19.11
N LEU A 177 0.34 -6.74 -18.42
CA LEU A 177 -0.22 -7.15 -17.13
C LEU A 177 -0.05 -6.06 -16.07
N TRP A 178 1.17 -5.51 -15.96
CA TRP A 178 1.44 -4.45 -15.00
C TRP A 178 0.75 -3.14 -15.37
N ALA A 179 0.62 -2.80 -16.64
CA ALA A 179 -0.14 -1.61 -17.06
C ALA A 179 -1.59 -1.71 -16.60
N ALA A 180 -2.23 -2.88 -16.70
CA ALA A 180 -3.59 -3.07 -16.20
C ALA A 180 -3.69 -2.86 -14.68
N ARG A 181 -2.75 -3.42 -13.91
CA ARG A 181 -2.70 -3.22 -12.45
C ARG A 181 -2.43 -1.76 -12.05
N HIS A 182 -1.52 -1.06 -12.74
CA HIS A 182 -1.26 0.37 -12.46
C HIS A 182 -2.43 1.26 -12.85
N ASN A 183 -3.23 0.85 -13.86
CA ASN A 183 -4.44 1.54 -14.26
C ASN A 183 -5.69 1.13 -13.47
N ALA A 184 -5.56 0.31 -12.42
CA ALA A 184 -6.69 -0.16 -11.60
C ALA A 184 -7.56 0.98 -11.06
N TRP A 185 -6.97 2.11 -10.68
CA TRP A 185 -7.71 3.32 -10.27
C TRP A 185 -8.63 3.84 -11.39
N TYR A 186 -8.09 4.00 -12.60
CA TYR A 186 -8.86 4.49 -13.75
C TYR A 186 -9.88 3.46 -14.23
N ALA A 187 -9.55 2.17 -14.16
CA ALA A 187 -10.47 1.08 -14.44
C ALA A 187 -11.68 1.09 -13.48
N ALA A 188 -11.43 1.27 -12.18
CA ALA A 188 -12.50 1.40 -11.18
C ALA A 188 -13.38 2.63 -11.46
N LEU A 189 -12.80 3.80 -11.73
CA LEU A 189 -13.57 5.00 -12.08
C LEU A 189 -14.47 4.79 -13.31
N ALA A 190 -14.02 4.01 -14.29
CA ALA A 190 -14.78 3.72 -15.50
C ALA A 190 -16.01 2.83 -15.27
N LEU A 191 -16.14 2.17 -14.11
CA LEU A 191 -17.33 1.39 -13.77
C LEU A 191 -18.58 2.26 -13.60
N ARG A 192 -18.42 3.52 -13.17
CA ARG A 192 -19.52 4.46 -12.96
C ARG A 192 -19.14 5.88 -13.42
N PRO A 193 -19.22 6.17 -14.74
CA PRO A 193 -18.86 7.47 -15.30
C PRO A 193 -19.61 8.63 -14.64
N GLY A 194 -18.92 9.75 -14.43
CA GLY A 194 -19.45 10.94 -13.76
C GLY A 194 -19.23 10.97 -12.24
N CYS A 195 -18.98 9.83 -11.62
CA CYS A 195 -18.66 9.74 -10.19
C CYS A 195 -17.19 10.01 -9.88
N LYS A 196 -16.89 10.23 -8.59
CA LYS A 196 -15.54 10.40 -8.05
C LYS A 196 -15.10 9.12 -7.32
N GLY A 197 -13.79 8.89 -7.31
CA GLY A 197 -13.19 7.80 -6.55
C GLY A 197 -12.85 8.22 -5.13
N TYR A 198 -13.07 7.33 -4.17
CA TYR A 198 -12.61 7.45 -2.80
C TYR A 198 -11.78 6.19 -2.48
N ALA A 199 -10.48 6.35 -2.28
CA ALA A 199 -9.60 5.25 -1.90
C ALA A 199 -9.56 5.11 -0.39
N THR A 200 -9.89 3.92 0.11
CA THR A 200 -9.49 3.52 1.47
C THR A 200 -8.06 2.97 1.45
N ASP A 201 -7.46 2.84 2.62
CA ASP A 201 -6.09 2.34 2.76
C ASP A 201 -5.90 1.85 4.19
N VAL A 202 -5.64 0.56 4.36
CA VAL A 202 -5.33 -0.09 5.65
C VAL A 202 -4.25 -1.14 5.46
N CYS A 203 -3.50 -1.44 6.52
CA CYS A 203 -2.52 -2.52 6.51
C CYS A 203 -2.65 -3.33 7.80
N VAL A 204 -2.51 -4.66 7.72
CA VAL A 204 -2.60 -5.58 8.86
C VAL A 204 -1.41 -6.55 8.87
N PRO A 205 -1.10 -7.20 10.01
CA PRO A 205 -0.19 -8.33 10.02
C PRO A 205 -0.62 -9.39 8.98
N ILE A 206 0.34 -9.98 8.27
CA ILE A 206 0.07 -10.96 7.19
C ILE A 206 -0.87 -12.08 7.64
N SER A 207 -0.73 -12.55 8.89
CA SER A 207 -1.60 -13.59 9.46
C SER A 207 -3.06 -13.19 9.66
N ARG A 208 -3.38 -11.88 9.63
CA ARG A 208 -4.73 -11.31 9.74
C ARG A 208 -5.30 -10.85 8.40
N LEU A 209 -4.49 -10.87 7.34
CA LEU A 209 -4.88 -10.43 6.01
C LEU A 209 -6.08 -11.21 5.46
N PRO A 210 -6.17 -12.56 5.61
CA PRO A 210 -7.34 -13.29 5.14
C PRO A 210 -8.64 -12.84 5.81
N GLU A 211 -8.61 -12.71 7.14
CA GLU A 211 -9.77 -12.33 7.95
C GLU A 211 -10.34 -10.98 7.53
N ILE A 212 -9.50 -9.95 7.39
CA ILE A 212 -9.97 -8.61 7.07
C ILE A 212 -10.41 -8.47 5.61
N LEU A 213 -9.75 -9.13 4.65
CA LEU A 213 -10.11 -9.00 3.23
C LEU A 213 -11.46 -9.65 2.91
N VAL A 214 -11.74 -10.81 3.51
CA VAL A 214 -13.04 -11.48 3.37
C VAL A 214 -14.13 -10.61 4.00
N GLN A 215 -13.92 -10.10 5.22
CA GLN A 215 -14.87 -9.21 5.88
C GLN A 215 -15.09 -7.90 5.10
N ALA A 216 -14.03 -7.28 4.57
CA ALA A 216 -14.14 -6.08 3.76
C ALA A 216 -14.93 -6.31 2.47
N LYS A 217 -14.79 -7.49 1.85
CA LYS A 217 -15.57 -7.89 0.67
C LYS A 217 -17.04 -8.08 1.00
N GLU A 218 -17.36 -8.68 2.14
CA GLU A 218 -18.73 -8.85 2.63
C GLU A 218 -19.37 -7.50 2.99
N ASP A 219 -18.65 -6.66 3.75
CA ASP A 219 -19.06 -5.31 4.13
C ASP A 219 -19.34 -4.47 2.87
N LEU A 220 -18.47 -4.54 1.85
CA LEU A 220 -18.65 -3.80 0.60
C LEU A 220 -19.92 -4.25 -0.15
N LYS A 221 -20.17 -5.57 -0.21
CA LYS A 221 -21.41 -6.11 -0.81
C LYS A 221 -22.66 -5.67 -0.04
N ALA A 222 -22.60 -5.64 1.29
CA ALA A 222 -23.72 -5.24 2.14
C ALA A 222 -23.98 -3.72 2.17
N SER A 223 -22.95 -2.91 1.86
CA SER A 223 -23.01 -1.44 1.98
C SER A 223 -23.92 -0.76 0.94
N GLY A 224 -24.24 -1.44 -0.16
CA GLY A 224 -24.90 -0.83 -1.32
C GLY A 224 -24.03 0.17 -2.09
N LEU A 225 -22.74 0.28 -1.76
CA LEU A 225 -21.77 1.10 -2.49
C LEU A 225 -21.24 0.36 -3.72
N THR A 226 -20.87 1.12 -4.74
CA THR A 226 -20.11 0.59 -5.87
C THR A 226 -18.62 0.70 -5.54
N GLY A 227 -17.90 -0.42 -5.53
CA GLY A 227 -16.48 -0.39 -5.24
C GLY A 227 -15.76 -1.66 -5.65
N THR A 228 -14.44 -1.60 -5.57
CA THR A 228 -13.51 -2.68 -5.93
C THR A 228 -12.48 -2.85 -4.83
N ILE A 229 -11.83 -4.01 -4.77
CA ILE A 229 -10.72 -4.26 -3.85
C ILE A 229 -9.46 -4.52 -4.64
N VAL A 230 -8.40 -3.79 -4.29
CA VAL A 230 -7.07 -3.96 -4.86
C VAL A 230 -6.02 -3.73 -3.77
N GLY A 231 -4.92 -4.47 -3.76
CA GLY A 231 -3.93 -4.28 -2.69
C GLY A 231 -2.57 -4.89 -2.94
N HIS A 232 -1.58 -4.29 -2.29
CA HIS A 232 -0.21 -4.79 -2.14
C HIS A 232 -0.16 -5.89 -1.07
N VAL A 233 -0.88 -6.98 -1.28
CA VAL A 233 -1.10 -8.00 -0.23
C VAL A 233 0.18 -8.67 0.26
N GLY A 234 1.29 -8.56 -0.49
CA GLY A 234 2.61 -9.03 -0.07
C GLY A 234 3.15 -8.37 1.20
N ASP A 235 2.70 -7.16 1.55
CA ASP A 235 3.06 -6.46 2.79
C ASP A 235 1.87 -6.22 3.73
N GLY A 236 0.71 -6.81 3.41
CA GLY A 236 -0.50 -6.74 4.23
C GLY A 236 -1.37 -5.51 3.96
N ASN A 237 -1.04 -4.70 2.96
CA ASN A 237 -1.80 -3.50 2.59
C ASN A 237 -2.85 -3.77 1.50
N PHE A 238 -4.04 -3.19 1.64
CA PHE A 238 -5.05 -3.16 0.59
C PHE A 238 -5.96 -1.93 0.66
N HIS A 239 -6.67 -1.72 -0.44
CA HIS A 239 -7.55 -0.60 -0.69
C HIS A 239 -8.92 -1.09 -1.16
N CYS A 240 -9.95 -0.42 -0.70
CA CYS A 240 -11.25 -0.40 -1.36
C CYS A 240 -11.36 0.90 -2.15
N ILE A 241 -11.50 0.82 -3.47
CA ILE A 241 -11.75 1.98 -4.31
C ILE A 241 -13.26 2.09 -4.47
N LEU A 242 -13.86 3.04 -3.77
CA LEU A 242 -15.29 3.31 -3.75
C LEU A 242 -15.61 4.39 -4.79
N LEU A 243 -16.75 4.28 -5.45
CA LEU A 243 -17.25 5.28 -6.38
C LEU A 243 -18.41 6.02 -5.73
N VAL A 244 -18.37 7.34 -5.78
CA VAL A 244 -19.35 8.22 -5.14
C VAL A 244 -19.79 9.34 -6.06
N ASP A 245 -21.10 9.60 -6.10
CA ASP A 245 -21.66 10.79 -6.70
C ASP A 245 -21.48 11.95 -5.71
N PRO A 246 -20.70 13.00 -6.05
CA PRO A 246 -20.47 14.11 -5.13
C PRO A 246 -21.74 14.88 -4.77
N GLU A 247 -22.82 14.76 -5.56
CA GLU A 247 -24.10 15.42 -5.28
C GLU A 247 -25.02 14.56 -4.38
N ASP A 248 -24.71 13.27 -4.18
CA ASP A 248 -25.44 12.38 -3.27
C ASP A 248 -24.83 12.41 -1.86
N THR A 249 -25.37 13.30 -1.03
CA THR A 249 -24.93 13.45 0.36
C THR A 249 -25.10 12.19 1.22
N GLU A 250 -26.04 11.30 0.91
CA GLU A 250 -26.26 10.08 1.68
C GLU A 250 -25.27 8.99 1.25
N GLU A 251 -24.95 8.90 -0.04
CA GLU A 251 -23.87 8.06 -0.53
C GLU A 251 -22.52 8.46 0.07
N LEU A 252 -22.22 9.77 0.14
CA LEU A 252 -21.02 10.29 0.79
C LEU A 252 -20.93 9.84 2.26
N ARG A 253 -22.01 9.93 3.03
CA ARG A 253 -22.03 9.43 4.42
C ARG A 253 -21.76 7.94 4.51
N ARG A 254 -22.33 7.13 3.62
CA ARG A 254 -22.07 5.68 3.59
C ARG A 254 -20.62 5.37 3.25
N VAL A 255 -20.00 6.10 2.32
CA VAL A 255 -18.57 5.97 1.99
C VAL A 255 -17.69 6.32 3.18
N GLU A 256 -17.96 7.43 3.87
CA GLU A 256 -17.21 7.83 5.06
C GLU A 256 -17.36 6.81 6.20
N ALA A 257 -18.59 6.32 6.44
CA ALA A 257 -18.87 5.30 7.44
C ALA A 257 -18.13 3.99 7.14
N PHE A 258 -18.15 3.55 5.88
CA PHE A 258 -17.42 2.37 5.42
C PHE A 258 -15.91 2.53 5.64
N ALA A 259 -15.33 3.67 5.25
CA ALA A 259 -13.89 3.92 5.40
C ALA A 259 -13.46 3.92 6.88
N GLN A 260 -14.27 4.54 7.77
CA GLN A 260 -14.04 4.54 9.21
C GLN A 260 -14.15 3.13 9.82
N GLN A 261 -15.16 2.35 9.41
CA GLN A 261 -15.34 0.98 9.88
C GLN A 261 -14.18 0.09 9.45
N LEU A 262 -13.73 0.20 8.19
CA LEU A 262 -12.58 -0.55 7.69
C LEU A 262 -11.30 -0.19 8.47
N GLY A 263 -11.07 1.09 8.73
CA GLY A 263 -9.96 1.57 9.56
C GLY A 263 -9.99 0.94 10.95
N ARG A 264 -11.11 1.03 11.67
CA ARG A 264 -11.26 0.43 13.01
C ARG A 264 -11.12 -1.08 13.02
N ARG A 265 -11.59 -1.77 11.97
CA ARG A 265 -11.41 -3.22 11.81
C ARG A 265 -9.93 -3.57 11.68
N ALA A 266 -9.17 -2.80 10.90
CA ALA A 266 -7.71 -2.98 10.82
C ALA A 266 -7.06 -2.78 12.21
N LEU A 267 -7.42 -1.74 12.96
CA LEU A 267 -6.91 -1.51 14.31
C LEU A 267 -7.24 -2.67 15.27
N ALA A 268 -8.46 -3.21 15.22
CA ALA A 268 -8.88 -4.36 16.03
C ALA A 268 -8.07 -5.63 15.73
N LEU A 269 -7.51 -5.73 14.52
CA LEU A 269 -6.63 -6.82 14.09
C LEU A 269 -5.14 -6.48 14.24
N HIS A 270 -4.80 -5.50 15.07
CA HIS A 270 -3.44 -5.02 15.32
C HIS A 270 -2.74 -4.47 14.06
N GLY A 271 -3.52 -4.01 13.09
CA GLY A 271 -3.06 -3.26 11.93
C GLY A 271 -3.03 -1.76 12.16
N THR A 272 -2.94 -1.03 11.06
CA THR A 272 -2.91 0.44 11.00
C THR A 272 -4.04 0.98 10.12
N CYS A 273 -4.55 2.16 10.47
CA CYS A 273 -5.60 2.84 9.71
C CYS A 273 -5.13 3.42 8.36
N THR A 274 -3.83 3.35 8.07
CA THR A 274 -3.25 3.76 6.78
C THR A 274 -1.95 3.00 6.51
N GLY A 275 -1.85 2.32 5.38
CA GLY A 275 -0.60 1.70 4.94
C GLY A 275 0.35 2.72 4.29
N GLU A 276 -0.17 3.61 3.45
CA GLU A 276 0.66 4.47 2.59
C GLU A 276 0.16 5.88 2.29
N HIS A 277 -1.13 6.16 2.48
CA HIS A 277 -1.71 7.46 2.08
C HIS A 277 -1.55 8.54 3.15
N GLY A 278 -1.24 8.15 4.39
CA GLY A 278 -1.07 9.05 5.52
C GLY A 278 -2.39 9.43 6.19
N ILE A 279 -2.29 10.34 7.14
CA ILE A 279 -3.39 10.76 8.00
C ILE A 279 -4.12 11.97 7.42
N GLY A 280 -3.36 12.98 6.97
CA GLY A 280 -3.88 14.22 6.41
C GLY A 280 -4.98 14.85 7.28
N LEU A 281 -6.12 15.15 6.65
CA LEU A 281 -7.31 15.64 7.34
C LEU A 281 -8.26 14.50 7.76
N GLY A 282 -8.36 13.46 6.93
CA GLY A 282 -9.46 12.49 6.99
C GLY A 282 -9.33 11.43 8.09
N LYS A 283 -8.11 11.10 8.52
CA LYS A 283 -7.87 9.96 9.44
C LYS A 283 -7.39 10.37 10.84
N ARG A 284 -7.48 11.65 11.22
CA ARG A 284 -6.98 12.16 12.52
C ARG A 284 -7.61 11.46 13.71
N GLN A 285 -8.90 11.14 13.63
CA GLN A 285 -9.58 10.37 14.68
C GLN A 285 -9.04 8.94 14.78
N LEU A 286 -8.85 8.26 13.64
CA LEU A 286 -8.29 6.90 13.62
C LEU A 286 -6.84 6.88 14.13
N LEU A 287 -6.03 7.90 13.83
CA LEU A 287 -4.70 8.04 14.42
C LEU A 287 -4.77 8.10 15.96
N GLN A 288 -5.71 8.87 16.50
CA GLN A 288 -5.89 8.96 17.95
C GLN A 288 -6.33 7.63 18.57
N GLU A 289 -7.19 6.87 17.88
CA GLU A 289 -7.58 5.51 18.29
C GLU A 289 -6.39 4.53 18.21
N GLU A 290 -5.52 4.64 17.20
CA GLU A 290 -4.37 3.77 16.96
C GLU A 290 -3.22 3.98 17.97
N VAL A 291 -2.79 5.23 18.19
CA VAL A 291 -1.62 5.54 19.03
C VAL A 291 -1.96 5.94 20.47
N GLY A 292 -3.24 6.18 20.74
CA GLY A 292 -3.74 6.61 22.05
C GLY A 292 -3.32 8.02 22.47
N ALA A 293 -3.81 8.44 23.64
CA ALA A 293 -3.62 9.81 24.14
C ALA A 293 -2.14 10.19 24.34
N VAL A 294 -1.33 9.27 24.87
CA VAL A 294 0.10 9.50 25.09
C VAL A 294 0.85 9.67 23.77
N GLY A 295 0.53 8.86 22.75
CA GLY A 295 1.13 8.98 21.42
C GLY A 295 0.80 10.32 20.76
N ILE A 296 -0.48 10.72 20.80
CA ILE A 296 -0.93 12.02 20.28
C ILE A 296 -0.23 13.19 21.00
N GLU A 297 -0.18 13.16 22.33
CA GLU A 297 0.45 14.25 23.09
C GLU A 297 1.94 14.35 22.80
N THR A 298 2.63 13.21 22.69
CA THR A 298 4.05 13.18 22.32
C THR A 298 4.28 13.80 20.93
N MET A 299 3.45 13.47 19.94
CA MET A 299 3.52 14.07 18.61
C MET A 299 3.25 15.58 18.63
N ARG A 300 2.28 16.04 19.46
CA ARG A 300 2.00 17.47 19.63
C ARG A 300 3.18 18.21 20.25
N GLN A 301 3.85 17.63 21.23
CA GLN A 301 5.05 18.22 21.85
C GLN A 301 6.22 18.33 20.85
N LEU A 302 6.43 17.32 20.02
CA LEU A 302 7.41 17.36 18.93
C LEU A 302 7.06 18.47 17.92
N LYS A 303 5.79 18.53 17.49
CA LYS A 303 5.28 19.56 16.58
C LYS A 303 5.46 20.96 17.16
N ALA A 304 5.10 21.19 18.43
CA ALA A 304 5.24 22.49 19.09
C ALA A 304 6.71 22.90 19.29
N THR A 305 7.60 21.93 19.49
CA THR A 305 9.05 22.18 19.63
C THR A 305 9.66 22.60 18.30
N LEU A 306 9.32 21.92 17.20
CA LEU A 306 9.89 22.22 15.89
C LEU A 306 9.20 23.39 15.18
N ASP A 307 7.89 23.55 15.38
CA ASP A 307 7.06 24.58 14.76
C ASP A 307 6.17 25.32 15.79
N PRO A 308 6.76 26.13 16.69
CA PRO A 308 6.02 26.81 17.76
C PRO A 308 5.00 27.83 17.25
N ARG A 309 5.11 28.27 15.99
CA ARG A 309 4.19 29.22 15.35
C ARG A 309 3.09 28.53 14.54
N GLY A 310 3.12 27.19 14.43
CA GLY A 310 2.12 26.42 13.68
C GLY A 310 2.08 26.74 12.18
N LEU A 311 3.21 27.11 11.57
CA LEU A 311 3.28 27.52 10.16
C LEU A 311 3.28 26.33 9.20
N MET A 312 3.83 25.19 9.62
CA MET A 312 4.03 24.03 8.76
C MET A 312 2.78 23.15 8.71
N ASN A 313 2.05 23.26 7.60
CA ASN A 313 0.91 22.44 7.24
C ASN A 313 -0.16 22.31 8.36
N PRO A 314 -0.73 23.43 8.85
CA PRO A 314 -1.59 23.44 10.03
C PRO A 314 -2.89 22.64 9.84
N GLY A 315 -3.36 22.04 10.93
CA GLY A 315 -4.65 21.33 11.00
C GLY A 315 -4.67 19.92 10.40
N LYS A 316 -3.53 19.43 9.90
CA LYS A 316 -3.35 18.08 9.35
C LYS A 316 -2.52 17.22 10.30
N VAL A 317 -2.73 15.90 10.22
CA VAL A 317 -2.15 14.85 11.09
C VAL A 317 -2.61 14.95 12.56
N LEU A 318 -2.40 16.09 13.22
CA LEU A 318 -2.67 16.32 14.66
C LEU A 318 -3.80 17.32 14.91
#